data_AF-A0A257GFR5-F1
#
_entry.id   AF-A0A257GFR5-F1
#
_cell.length_a   1.000
_cell.length_b   1.000
_cell.length_c   1.000
_cell.angle_alpha   90.00
_cell.angle_beta   90.00
_cell.angle_gamma   90.00
#
_symmetry.space_group_name_H-M   'P 1'
#
loop_
_entity.id
_entity.type
_entity.pdbx_description
1 polymer ?
#
loop_
_entity_poly.entity_id
_entity_poly.type
_entity_poly.pdbx_seq_one_letter_code
_entity_poly.pdbx_strand_id
1 'polypeptide(L)'
;MKPDVSLAVGELAHRLRTDLLAELTGFRANVAAMGAAMLDMVAQEWDGAAARLVRENGAFRALLERGAALYAAPLPGGNDADLRISALTAENDRLRGLITDLMERLEDDAAGPAQALLADIWTALAQTVADRRIASANF
;
A
#
# COMPACT_ATOMS: atom_id res chain seq x y z
N MET A 1 -1.84 -28.80 2.51
CA MET A 1 -2.53 -27.79 3.33
C MET A 1 -1.63 -26.56 3.38
N LYS A 2 -2.10 -25.38 2.96
CA LYS A 2 -1.32 -24.14 3.07
C LYS A 2 -1.50 -23.62 4.51
N PRO A 3 -0.43 -23.31 5.26
CA PRO A 3 -0.57 -22.71 6.57
C PRO A 3 -1.24 -21.33 6.44
N ASP A 4 -2.23 -21.07 7.30
CA ASP A 4 -2.84 -19.76 7.43
C ASP A 4 -1.90 -18.89 8.28
N VAL A 5 -1.17 -18.00 7.59
CA VAL A 5 -0.16 -17.14 8.23
C VAL A 5 -0.83 -16.10 9.12
N SER A 6 -1.99 -15.57 8.73
CA SER A 6 -2.73 -14.61 9.56
C SER A 6 -3.15 -15.26 10.88
N LEU A 7 -3.67 -16.48 10.83
CA LEU A 7 -4.02 -17.24 12.02
C LEU A 7 -2.79 -17.57 12.88
N ALA A 8 -1.72 -18.08 12.26
CA ALA A 8 -0.51 -18.46 12.99
C ALA A 8 0.16 -17.26 13.68
N VAL A 9 0.26 -16.13 12.98
CA VAL A 9 0.86 -14.90 13.51
C VAL A 9 -0.03 -14.27 14.59
N GLY A 10 -1.35 -14.26 14.41
CA GLY A 10 -2.29 -13.77 15.43
C GLY A 10 -2.25 -14.59 16.72
N GLU A 11 -2.13 -15.91 16.60
CA GLU A 11 -1.96 -16.80 17.76
C GLU A 11 -0.62 -16.53 18.49
N LEU A 12 0.47 -16.28 17.77
CA LEU A 12 1.75 -15.90 18.38
C LEU A 12 1.66 -14.55 19.12
N ALA A 13 0.98 -13.56 18.53
CA ALA A 13 0.72 -12.27 19.16
C ALA A 13 -0.10 -12.44 20.46
N HIS A 14 -1.12 -13.30 20.42
CA HIS A 14 -1.95 -13.61 21.57
C HIS A 14 -1.10 -14.19 22.71
N ARG A 15 -0.32 -15.24 22.45
CA ARG A 15 0.54 -15.88 23.47
C ARG A 15 1.60 -14.96 24.05
N LEU A 16 2.17 -14.08 23.21
CA LEU A 16 3.10 -13.06 23.70
C LEU A 16 2.43 -12.12 24.72
N ARG A 17 1.16 -11.76 24.51
CA ARG A 17 0.40 -10.90 25.41
C ARG A 17 -0.10 -11.63 26.66
N THR A 18 -0.59 -12.86 26.52
CA THR A 18 -1.25 -13.58 27.63
C THR A 18 -0.26 -14.33 28.51
N ASP A 19 0.73 -14.98 27.90
CA ASP A 19 1.57 -15.95 28.58
C ASP A 19 2.91 -15.31 28.94
N LEU A 20 3.57 -14.67 27.96
CA LEU A 20 4.93 -14.15 28.14
C LEU A 20 4.95 -12.79 28.85
N LEU A 21 4.02 -11.88 28.51
CA LEU A 21 4.01 -10.52 29.06
C LEU A 21 3.82 -10.52 30.58
N ALA A 22 3.00 -11.43 31.11
CA ALA A 22 2.70 -11.54 32.53
C ALA A 22 3.94 -11.88 33.38
N GLU A 23 4.95 -12.52 32.78
CA GLU A 23 6.19 -12.92 33.45
C GLU A 23 7.32 -11.88 33.30
N LEU A 24 7.13 -10.87 32.45
CA LEU A 24 8.13 -9.85 32.15
C LEU A 24 7.85 -8.54 32.88
N THR A 25 8.92 -7.79 33.19
CA THR A 25 8.81 -6.45 33.77
C THR A 25 9.74 -5.44 33.08
N GLY A 26 9.45 -4.16 33.28
CA GLY A 26 10.26 -3.05 32.77
C GLY A 26 10.40 -3.07 31.25
N PHE A 27 11.61 -2.82 30.76
CA PHE A 27 11.90 -2.72 29.33
C PHE A 27 11.53 -4.00 28.54
N ARG A 28 11.71 -5.19 29.12
CA ARG A 28 11.42 -6.47 28.44
C ARG A 28 9.94 -6.67 28.18
N ALA A 29 9.09 -6.27 29.15
CA ALA A 29 7.64 -6.30 28.96
C ALA A 29 7.22 -5.36 27.82
N ASN A 30 7.82 -4.16 27.75
CA ASN A 30 7.51 -3.21 26.68
C ASN A 30 7.91 -3.74 25.29
N VAL A 31 9.09 -4.37 25.17
CA VAL A 31 9.53 -5.00 23.91
C VAL A 31 8.59 -6.13 23.49
N ALA A 32 8.15 -6.97 24.44
CA ALA A 32 7.21 -8.05 24.15
C ALA A 32 5.81 -7.53 23.73
N ALA A 33 5.31 -6.48 24.38
CA ALA A 33 4.06 -5.82 23.99
C ALA A 33 4.14 -5.23 22.57
N MET A 34 5.24 -4.52 22.25
CA MET A 34 5.47 -3.97 20.93
C MET A 34 5.59 -5.08 19.87
N GLY A 35 6.30 -6.16 20.17
CA GLY A 35 6.42 -7.32 19.29
C GLY A 35 5.07 -7.97 19.01
N ALA A 36 4.21 -8.13 20.02
CA ALA A 36 2.86 -8.64 19.82
C ALA A 36 2.01 -7.70 18.94
N ALA A 37 2.09 -6.39 19.15
CA ALA A 37 1.38 -5.42 18.31
C ALA A 37 1.87 -5.47 16.85
N MET A 38 3.18 -5.62 16.61
CA MET A 38 3.73 -5.79 15.26
C MET A 38 3.23 -7.07 14.59
N LEU A 39 3.11 -8.17 15.34
CA LEU A 39 2.56 -9.42 14.81
C LEU A 39 1.08 -9.27 14.47
N ASP A 40 0.28 -8.61 15.33
CA ASP A 40 -1.13 -8.31 15.03
C ASP A 40 -1.26 -7.50 13.71
N MET A 41 -0.38 -6.52 13.48
CA MET A 41 -0.34 -5.78 12.21
C MET A 41 0.01 -6.67 11.02
N VAL A 42 1.00 -7.55 11.16
CA VAL A 42 1.37 -8.51 10.10
C VAL A 42 0.19 -9.44 9.79
N ALA A 43 -0.51 -9.95 10.80
CA ALA A 43 -1.66 -10.83 10.61
C ALA A 43 -2.79 -10.15 9.82
N GLN A 44 -3.03 -8.86 10.09
CA GLN A 44 -4.04 -8.06 9.40
C GLN A 44 -3.70 -7.78 7.94
N GLU A 45 -2.44 -7.43 7.63
CA GLU A 45 -2.05 -7.04 6.28
C GLU A 45 -1.62 -8.21 5.38
N TRP A 46 -1.31 -9.38 5.95
CA TRP A 46 -0.73 -10.51 5.21
C TRP A 46 -1.52 -10.90 3.95
N ASP A 47 -2.84 -11.08 4.07
CA ASP A 47 -3.68 -11.54 2.95
C ASP A 47 -4.03 -10.40 1.99
N GLY A 48 -4.21 -9.18 2.52
CA GLY A 48 -4.66 -8.02 1.75
C GLY A 48 -3.56 -7.28 0.97
N ALA A 49 -2.30 -7.37 1.41
CA ALA A 49 -1.22 -6.51 0.92
C ALA A 49 -0.99 -6.62 -0.59
N ALA A 50 -0.84 -7.85 -1.11
CA ALA A 50 -0.60 -8.06 -2.54
C ALA A 50 -1.81 -7.63 -3.38
N ALA A 51 -3.02 -7.99 -2.95
CA ALA A 51 -4.25 -7.63 -3.67
C ALA A 51 -4.44 -6.10 -3.72
N ARG A 52 -4.10 -5.39 -2.65
CA ARG A 52 -4.14 -3.93 -2.59
C ARG A 52 -3.15 -3.30 -3.57
N LEU A 53 -1.90 -3.78 -3.59
CA LEU A 53 -0.89 -3.27 -4.51
C LEU A 53 -1.26 -3.52 -5.98
N VAL A 54 -1.81 -4.68 -6.33
CA VAL A 54 -2.28 -4.95 -7.71
C VAL A 54 -3.37 -3.95 -8.13
N ARG A 55 -4.37 -3.69 -7.25
CA ARG A 55 -5.42 -2.71 -7.54
C ARG A 55 -4.85 -1.30 -7.71
N GLU A 56 -3.92 -0.91 -6.84
CA GLU A 56 -3.29 0.40 -6.87
C GLU A 56 -2.44 0.59 -8.13
N ASN A 57 -1.61 -0.38 -8.47
CA ASN A 57 -0.80 -0.37 -9.69
C ASN A 57 -1.67 -0.30 -10.94
N GLY A 58 -2.78 -1.06 -10.97
CA GLY A 58 -3.77 -0.98 -12.04
C GLY A 58 -4.40 0.40 -12.17
N ALA A 59 -4.79 1.02 -11.05
CA ALA A 59 -5.37 2.37 -11.05
C ALA A 59 -4.38 3.43 -11.57
N PHE A 60 -3.11 3.37 -11.14
CA PHE A 60 -2.09 4.30 -11.63
C PHE A 60 -1.78 4.10 -13.12
N ARG A 61 -1.71 2.85 -13.61
CA ARG A 61 -1.54 2.60 -15.05
C ARG A 61 -2.68 3.20 -15.86
N ALA A 62 -3.94 3.02 -15.43
CA ALA A 62 -5.09 3.60 -16.12
C ALA A 62 -5.04 5.15 -16.17
N LEU A 63 -4.58 5.80 -15.10
CA LEU A 63 -4.40 7.26 -15.08
C LEU A 63 -3.27 7.70 -16.03
N LEU A 64 -2.14 6.98 -16.02
CA LEU A 64 -1.03 7.27 -16.91
C LEU A 64 -1.35 7.01 -18.38
N GLU A 65 -2.15 5.98 -18.70
CA GLU A 65 -2.66 5.73 -20.06
C GLU A 65 -3.49 6.91 -20.58
N ARG A 66 -4.33 7.50 -19.72
CA ARG A 66 -5.08 8.72 -20.05
C ARG A 66 -4.16 9.91 -20.29
N GLY A 67 -3.14 10.09 -19.45
CA GLY A 67 -2.12 11.13 -19.64
C GLY A 67 -1.31 10.94 -20.93
N ALA A 68 -0.94 9.70 -21.24
CA ALA A 68 -0.26 9.35 -22.47
C ALA A 68 -1.11 9.65 -23.71
N ALA A 69 -2.41 9.34 -23.66
CA ALA A 69 -3.34 9.69 -24.73
C ALA A 69 -3.50 11.22 -24.90
N LEU A 70 -3.60 11.98 -23.80
CA LEU A 70 -3.72 13.43 -23.81
C LEU A 70 -2.51 14.11 -24.47
N TYR A 71 -1.31 13.58 -24.23
CA TYR A 71 -0.06 14.18 -24.66
C TYR A 71 0.65 13.46 -25.81
N ALA A 72 -0.01 12.48 -26.43
CA ALA A 72 0.57 11.58 -27.43
C ALA A 72 1.94 10.98 -26.99
N ALA A 73 2.06 10.67 -25.69
CA ALA A 73 3.26 10.08 -25.11
C ALA A 73 3.20 8.54 -25.17
N PRO A 74 4.34 7.84 -25.06
CA PRO A 74 4.37 6.39 -24.95
C PRO A 74 3.56 5.90 -23.74
N LEU A 75 2.85 4.80 -23.89
CA LEU A 75 2.20 4.14 -22.75
C LEU A 75 3.27 3.65 -21.76
N PRO A 76 3.03 3.81 -20.45
CA PRO A 76 3.89 3.19 -19.45
C PRO A 76 3.75 1.67 -19.56
N GLY A 77 4.81 1.00 -20.01
CA GLY A 77 4.84 -0.47 -20.00
C GLY A 77 4.79 -1.03 -18.57
N GLY A 78 4.63 -2.36 -18.48
CA GLY A 78 4.63 -3.12 -17.23
C GLY A 78 3.35 -3.90 -17.00
N ASN A 79 3.46 -4.97 -16.23
CA ASN A 79 2.32 -5.73 -15.70
C ASN A 79 2.67 -6.29 -14.32
N ASP A 80 1.65 -6.60 -13.52
CA ASP A 80 1.82 -7.26 -12.22
C ASP A 80 1.89 -8.78 -12.37
N ALA A 81 2.77 -9.28 -13.26
CA ALA A 81 2.93 -10.72 -13.47
C ALA A 81 3.60 -11.42 -12.27
N ASP A 82 4.42 -10.69 -11.51
CA ASP A 82 5.01 -11.15 -10.26
C ASP A 82 4.20 -10.63 -9.07
N LEU A 83 3.50 -11.54 -8.38
CA LEU A 83 2.60 -11.21 -7.27
C LEU A 83 3.32 -11.12 -5.92
N ARG A 84 4.65 -11.24 -5.88
CA ARG A 84 5.41 -11.00 -4.65
C ARG A 84 5.25 -9.54 -4.24
N ILE A 85 4.95 -9.31 -2.96
CA ILE A 85 4.76 -7.95 -2.40
C ILE A 85 5.94 -7.04 -2.76
N SER A 86 7.18 -7.52 -2.66
CA SER A 86 8.36 -6.72 -3.01
C SER A 86 8.41 -6.28 -4.48
N ALA A 87 7.98 -7.15 -5.41
CA ALA A 87 7.90 -6.81 -6.83
C ALA A 87 6.78 -5.81 -7.09
N LEU A 88 5.61 -6.04 -6.49
CA LEU A 88 4.45 -5.15 -6.58
C LEU A 88 4.74 -3.76 -5.99
N THR A 89 5.48 -3.68 -4.89
CA THR A 89 5.92 -2.42 -4.28
C THR A 89 6.88 -1.67 -5.19
N ALA A 90 7.91 -2.35 -5.74
CA ALA A 90 8.86 -1.71 -6.65
C ALA A 90 8.16 -1.13 -7.89
N GLU A 91 7.16 -1.83 -8.41
CA GLU A 91 6.35 -1.34 -9.51
C GLU A 91 5.44 -0.17 -9.08
N ASN A 92 4.86 -0.21 -7.87
CA ASN A 92 4.09 0.90 -7.32
C ASN A 92 4.93 2.18 -7.22
N ASP A 93 6.16 2.08 -6.69
CA ASP A 93 7.08 3.21 -6.54
C ASP A 93 7.45 3.80 -7.90
N ARG A 94 7.71 2.94 -8.89
CA ARG A 94 7.96 3.37 -10.27
C ARG A 94 6.77 4.12 -10.86
N LEU A 95 5.56 3.57 -10.71
CA LEU A 95 4.32 4.20 -11.20
C LEU A 95 4.04 5.54 -10.52
N ARG A 96 4.31 5.65 -9.21
CA ARG A 96 4.20 6.91 -8.46
C ARG A 96 5.15 7.98 -9.00
N GLY A 97 6.40 7.61 -9.34
CA GLY A 97 7.32 8.53 -10.01
C GLY A 97 6.77 9.07 -11.33
N LEU A 98 6.24 8.18 -12.17
CA LEU A 98 5.60 8.59 -13.44
C LEU A 98 4.37 9.47 -13.23
N ILE A 99 3.58 9.22 -12.18
CA ILE A 99 2.44 10.07 -11.82
C ILE A 99 2.92 11.47 -11.43
N THR A 100 4.00 11.59 -10.65
CA THR A 100 4.60 12.88 -10.31
C THR A 100 5.02 13.65 -11.56
N ASP A 101 5.73 13.00 -12.49
CA ASP A 101 6.15 13.62 -13.75
C ASP A 101 4.93 14.08 -14.60
N LEU A 102 3.86 13.27 -14.61
CA LEU A 102 2.61 13.62 -15.30
C LEU A 102 1.92 14.81 -14.62
N MET A 103 1.88 14.86 -13.29
CA MET A 103 1.26 15.95 -12.53
C MET A 103 1.98 17.28 -12.80
N GLU A 104 3.31 17.29 -12.80
CA GLU A 104 4.11 18.48 -13.14
C GLU A 104 3.69 19.04 -14.50
N ARG A 105 3.54 18.17 -15.50
CA ARG A 105 3.09 18.57 -16.83
C ARG A 105 1.63 19.07 -16.87
N LEU A 106 0.75 18.44 -16.11
CA LEU A 106 -0.68 18.81 -16.05
C LEU A 106 -0.88 20.17 -15.36
N GLU A 107 -0.04 20.51 -14.38
CA GLU A 107 -0.12 21.79 -13.65
C GLU A 107 0.16 22.99 -14.57
N ASP A 108 1.00 22.81 -15.58
CA ASP A 108 1.30 23.83 -16.59
C ASP A 108 0.22 23.94 -17.69
N ASP A 109 -0.76 23.03 -17.73
CA ASP A 109 -1.77 22.92 -18.77
C ASP A 109 -3.17 23.33 -18.27
N ALA A 110 -3.60 24.52 -18.67
CA ALA A 110 -4.91 25.06 -18.30
C ALA A 110 -6.10 24.46 -19.09
N ALA A 111 -5.86 23.50 -19.97
CA ALA A 111 -6.94 22.85 -20.72
C ALA A 111 -7.86 22.04 -19.80
N GLY A 112 -9.17 22.08 -20.06
CA GLY A 112 -10.18 21.35 -19.27
C GLY A 112 -9.88 19.84 -19.09
N PRO A 113 -9.45 19.10 -20.13
CA PRO A 113 -9.06 17.70 -19.99
C PRO A 113 -7.85 17.47 -19.06
N ALA A 114 -6.88 18.39 -19.05
CA ALA A 114 -5.70 18.30 -18.18
C ALA A 114 -6.10 18.52 -16.71
N GLN A 115 -6.91 19.55 -16.43
CA GLN A 115 -7.41 19.82 -15.09
C GLN A 115 -8.29 18.68 -14.54
N ALA A 116 -9.12 18.07 -15.39
CA ALA A 116 -9.93 16.92 -15.00
C ALA A 116 -9.07 15.71 -14.63
N LEU A 117 -8.03 15.41 -15.42
CA LEU A 117 -7.11 14.31 -15.10
C LEU A 117 -6.30 14.59 -13.83
N LEU A 118 -5.86 15.83 -13.60
CA LEU A 118 -5.16 16.21 -12.37
C LEU A 118 -6.04 15.99 -11.13
N ALA A 119 -7.32 16.36 -11.20
CA ALA A 119 -8.28 16.13 -10.12
C ALA A 119 -8.51 14.62 -9.84
N ASP A 120 -8.57 13.80 -10.90
CA ASP A 120 -8.70 12.34 -10.77
C ASP A 120 -7.46 11.72 -10.13
N ILE A 121 -6.27 12.21 -10.47
CA ILE A 121 -5.00 11.77 -9.85
C ILE A 121 -4.99 12.09 -8.36
N TRP A 122 -5.36 13.31 -7.97
CA TRP A 122 -5.45 13.69 -6.55
C TRP A 122 -6.45 12.81 -5.79
N THR A 123 -7.60 12.51 -6.41
CA THR A 123 -8.61 11.61 -5.84
C THR A 123 -8.03 10.21 -5.62
N ALA A 124 -7.33 9.67 -6.62
CA ALA A 124 -6.69 8.36 -6.50
C ALA A 124 -5.63 8.32 -5.39
N LEU A 125 -4.77 9.34 -5.32
CA LEU A 125 -3.75 9.46 -4.27
C LEU A 125 -4.38 9.51 -2.87
N ALA A 126 -5.44 10.30 -2.68
CA ALA A 126 -6.18 10.36 -1.43
C ALA A 126 -6.78 8.99 -1.05
N GLN A 127 -7.31 8.24 -2.03
CA GLN A 127 -7.83 6.90 -1.79
C GLN A 127 -6.73 5.93 -1.33
N THR A 128 -5.51 6.01 -1.89
CA THR A 128 -4.41 5.14 -1.44
C THR A 128 -4.06 5.35 0.03
N VAL A 129 -4.16 6.58 0.53
CA VAL A 129 -3.94 6.90 1.95
C VAL A 129 -5.09 6.39 2.81
N ALA A 130 -6.33 6.58 2.36
CA ALA A 130 -7.51 6.09 3.05
C ALA A 130 -7.50 4.56 3.21
N ASP A 131 -7.14 3.84 2.15
CA ASP A 131 -7.07 2.38 2.14
C ASP A 131 -6.02 1.82 3.10
N ARG A 132 -4.91 2.56 3.31
CA ARG A 132 -3.78 2.15 4.16
C ARG A 132 -3.94 2.57 5.62
N ARG A 133 -5.07 3.19 6.01
CA ARG A 133 -5.36 3.45 7.43
C ARG A 133 -5.59 2.12 8.14
N ILE A 134 -4.59 1.68 8.89
CA ILE A 134 -4.69 0.54 9.78
C ILE A 134 -5.63 0.90 10.94
N ALA A 135 -6.58 0.02 11.27
CA ALA A 135 -7.54 0.22 12.36
C ALA A 135 -6.87 0.40 13.74
N SER A 136 -5.58 0.05 13.88
CA SER A 136 -4.79 0.14 15.11
C SER A 136 -4.02 1.45 15.29
N ALA A 137 -4.18 2.46 14.42
CA ALA A 137 -3.54 3.77 14.59
C ALA A 137 -4.23 4.67 15.64
N ASN A 138 -4.92 4.06 16.61
CA ASN A 138 -5.35 4.69 17.85
C ASN A 138 -4.46 4.15 18.98
N PHE A 139 -3.21 4.60 19.03
CA PHE A 139 -2.38 4.51 20.24
C PHE A 139 -2.50 5.83 21.00
#